data_AF-K2REI7-F1
#
_entry.id   AF-K2REI7-F1
#
_cell.length_a   1.000
_cell.length_b   1.000
_cell.length_c   1.000
_cell.angle_alpha   90.00
_cell.angle_beta   90.00
_cell.angle_gamma   90.00
#
_symmetry.space_group_name_H-M   'P 1'
#
loop_
_entity.id
_entity.type
_entity.pdbx_description
1 polymer ?
#
loop_
_entity_poly.entity_id
_entity_poly.type
_entity_poly.pdbx_seq_one_letter_code
_entity_poly.pdbx_strand_id
1 'polypeptide(L)'
;MTSRALLEAIDYASHDRLKMTLKAICEKSVIARELVGLELMVDSRSSSEEPFHSAFPPVLPMAAALDAATTVANGVGAPSRKRPSIQFIECVRCNRKFETVTENVGECVWHDGSLAVDFHHEVWADWCESSYGPLNCEENMRSNLHEVPEGFVWSCCGGRGDAGGCRRGPHQAREVSIKRVRI
;
A
#
# COMPACT_ATOMS: atom_id res chain seq x y z
N MET A 1 -11.10 -9.15 -25.72
CA MET A 1 -12.27 -10.05 -25.58
C MET A 1 -11.85 -11.26 -24.77
N THR A 2 -12.05 -11.24 -23.45
CA THR A 2 -11.86 -12.45 -22.63
C THR A 2 -12.99 -13.41 -22.96
N SER A 3 -12.66 -14.69 -23.20
CA SER A 3 -13.65 -15.71 -23.53
C SER A 3 -14.63 -15.88 -22.37
N ARG A 4 -15.94 -15.92 -22.64
CA ARG A 4 -16.99 -16.17 -21.63
C ARG A 4 -16.69 -17.45 -20.81
N ALA A 5 -16.17 -18.47 -21.46
CA ALA A 5 -15.79 -19.72 -20.83
C ALA A 5 -14.65 -19.56 -19.80
N LEU A 6 -13.77 -18.57 -19.98
CA LEU A 6 -12.70 -18.29 -19.03
C LEU A 6 -13.25 -17.67 -17.74
N LEU A 7 -14.23 -16.77 -17.83
CA LEU A 7 -14.87 -16.16 -16.66
C LEU A 7 -15.61 -17.23 -15.85
N GLU A 8 -16.42 -18.06 -16.51
CA GLU A 8 -17.11 -19.19 -15.85
C GLU A 8 -16.09 -20.14 -15.19
N ALA A 9 -14.95 -20.42 -15.83
CA ALA A 9 -13.91 -21.26 -15.23
C ALA A 9 -13.23 -20.63 -14.00
N ILE A 10 -13.15 -19.29 -13.93
CA ILE A 10 -12.64 -18.57 -12.76
C ILE A 10 -13.64 -18.68 -11.61
N ASP A 11 -14.93 -18.46 -11.88
CA ASP A 11 -15.99 -18.47 -10.86
C ASP A 11 -16.16 -19.85 -10.19
N TYR A 12 -15.98 -20.93 -10.96
CA TYR A 12 -16.07 -22.31 -10.44
C TYR A 12 -14.72 -22.89 -9.98
N ALA A 13 -13.61 -22.17 -10.13
CA ALA A 13 -12.31 -22.68 -9.70
C ALA A 13 -12.20 -22.71 -8.17
N SER A 14 -11.54 -23.76 -7.65
CA SER A 14 -11.23 -23.81 -6.23
C SER A 14 -10.24 -22.71 -5.86
N HIS A 15 -10.30 -22.26 -4.60
CA HIS A 15 -9.42 -21.21 -4.08
C HIS A 15 -7.93 -21.55 -4.26
N ASP A 16 -7.54 -22.82 -4.07
CA ASP A 16 -6.16 -23.25 -4.28
C ASP A 16 -5.75 -23.19 -5.75
N ARG A 17 -6.65 -23.58 -6.66
CA ARG A 17 -6.42 -23.50 -8.10
C ARG A 17 -6.29 -22.05 -8.56
N LEU A 18 -7.11 -21.15 -8.03
CA LEU A 18 -7.02 -19.70 -8.28
C LEU A 18 -5.69 -19.14 -7.78
N LYS A 19 -5.29 -19.44 -6.54
CA LYS A 19 -4.00 -19.02 -5.97
C LYS A 19 -2.81 -19.53 -6.79
N MET A 20 -2.82 -20.79 -7.19
CA MET A 20 -1.75 -21.37 -8.01
C MET A 20 -1.68 -20.71 -9.39
N THR A 21 -2.83 -20.52 -10.03
CA THR A 21 -2.90 -19.91 -11.36
C THR A 21 -2.46 -18.44 -11.31
N LEU A 22 -2.90 -17.68 -10.31
CA LEU A 22 -2.52 -16.29 -10.13
C LEU A 22 -1.00 -16.14 -9.89
N LYS A 23 -0.42 -16.98 -9.03
CA LYS A 23 1.04 -17.03 -8.83
C LYS A 23 1.79 -17.33 -10.13
N ALA A 24 1.34 -18.33 -10.88
CA ALA A 24 1.96 -18.69 -12.16
C ALA A 24 1.88 -17.57 -13.21
N ILE A 25 0.81 -16.77 -13.19
CA ILE A 25 0.67 -15.58 -14.05
C ILE A 25 1.63 -14.48 -13.60
N CYS A 26 1.71 -14.18 -12.30
CA CYS A 26 2.62 -13.17 -11.74
C CYS A 26 4.11 -13.52 -11.93
N GLU A 27 4.46 -14.81 -12.00
CA GLU A 27 5.80 -15.26 -12.35
C GLU A 27 6.14 -14.94 -13.81
N LYS A 28 5.17 -15.07 -14.71
CA LYS A 28 5.37 -14.92 -16.16
C LYS A 28 5.18 -13.50 -16.67
N SER A 29 4.50 -12.62 -15.93
CA SER A 29 4.18 -11.27 -16.35
C SER A 29 4.39 -10.27 -15.23
N VAL A 30 5.28 -9.28 -15.46
CA VAL A 30 5.55 -8.18 -14.52
C VAL A 30 4.32 -7.29 -14.36
N ILE A 31 3.64 -6.98 -15.47
CA ILE A 31 2.40 -6.17 -15.45
C ILE A 31 1.33 -6.86 -14.60
N ALA A 32 1.16 -8.17 -14.73
CA ALA A 32 0.19 -8.89 -13.92
C ALA A 32 0.58 -8.89 -12.43
N ARG A 33 1.87 -8.91 -12.12
CA ARG A 33 2.38 -8.84 -10.74
C ARG A 33 2.11 -7.48 -10.11
N GLU A 34 2.35 -6.39 -10.84
CA GLU A 34 2.05 -5.03 -10.38
C GLU A 34 0.56 -4.84 -10.14
N LEU A 35 -0.30 -5.26 -11.09
CA LEU A 35 -1.76 -5.20 -10.95
C LEU A 35 -2.25 -6.00 -9.75
N VAL A 36 -1.77 -7.24 -9.59
CA VAL A 36 -2.13 -8.08 -8.44
C VAL A 36 -1.59 -7.50 -7.13
N GLY A 37 -0.43 -6.85 -7.16
CA GLY A 37 0.13 -6.11 -6.03
C GLY A 37 -0.77 -4.97 -5.61
N LEU A 38 -1.23 -4.14 -6.56
CA LEU A 38 -2.20 -3.08 -6.29
C LEU A 38 -3.51 -3.67 -5.73
N GLU A 39 -4.13 -4.62 -6.40
CA GLU A 39 -5.45 -5.14 -6.01
C GLU A 39 -5.45 -5.92 -4.68
N LEU A 40 -4.46 -6.78 -4.46
CA LEU A 40 -4.42 -7.64 -3.26
C LEU A 40 -3.67 -7.03 -2.08
N MET A 41 -2.80 -6.03 -2.31
CA MET A 41 -2.07 -5.34 -1.23
C MET A 41 -2.73 -4.02 -0.84
N VAL A 42 -3.84 -3.61 -1.48
CA VAL A 42 -4.67 -2.50 -1.00
C VAL A 42 -5.43 -2.92 0.26
N ASP A 43 -5.20 -2.14 1.31
CA ASP A 43 -5.93 -2.20 2.57
C ASP A 43 -7.44 -2.11 2.31
N SER A 44 -8.21 -2.81 3.14
CA SER A 44 -9.68 -2.83 3.13
C SER A 44 -10.32 -1.48 3.54
N ARG A 45 -9.78 -0.34 3.12
CA ARG A 45 -10.32 1.02 3.31
C ARG A 45 -9.82 1.99 2.22
N SER A 46 -10.33 1.90 1.01
CA SER A 46 -10.44 3.05 0.10
C SER A 46 -11.34 2.69 -1.08
N SER A 47 -12.65 2.68 -0.81
CA SER A 47 -13.66 2.70 -1.86
C SER A 47 -13.95 4.17 -2.19
N SER A 48 -13.18 4.72 -3.14
CA SER A 48 -13.46 5.95 -3.90
C SER A 48 -12.18 6.31 -4.67
N GLU A 49 -12.06 6.40 -6.00
CA GLU A 49 -12.95 6.37 -7.15
C GLU A 49 -12.09 6.04 -8.39
N GLU A 50 -12.73 5.76 -9.53
CA GLU A 50 -12.16 5.88 -10.88
C GLU A 50 -12.83 7.10 -11.56
N PRO A 51 -12.30 7.76 -12.64
CA PRO A 51 -11.46 7.16 -13.69
C PRO A 51 -10.33 8.02 -14.32
N PHE A 52 -9.42 7.28 -14.97
CA PHE A 52 -8.37 7.64 -15.93
C PHE A 52 -8.58 8.85 -16.86
N HIS A 53 -7.51 9.62 -17.07
CA HIS A 53 -7.15 10.19 -18.38
C HIS A 53 -5.69 9.93 -18.75
N SER A 54 -5.55 9.52 -20.02
CA SER A 54 -4.40 9.12 -20.82
C SER A 54 -3.20 10.08 -20.90
N ALA A 55 -1.98 9.54 -21.01
CA ALA A 55 -1.00 9.94 -22.04
C ALA A 55 0.23 8.98 -22.06
N PHE A 56 0.35 8.18 -23.12
CA PHE A 56 1.65 7.78 -23.71
C PHE A 56 2.20 8.97 -24.53
N PRO A 57 3.52 9.13 -24.79
CA PRO A 57 4.21 8.39 -25.87
C PRO A 57 5.76 8.21 -25.63
N PRO A 58 6.66 7.95 -26.63
CA PRO A 58 7.26 6.61 -26.83
C PRO A 58 8.82 6.58 -27.07
N VAL A 59 9.33 5.38 -27.41
CA VAL A 59 10.52 5.04 -28.26
C VAL A 59 11.88 4.69 -27.60
N LEU A 60 12.17 3.37 -27.52
CA LEU A 60 13.31 2.50 -28.01
C LEU A 60 14.73 3.10 -28.32
N PRO A 61 15.86 2.32 -28.58
CA PRO A 61 16.01 0.85 -28.77
C PRO A 61 17.32 0.12 -28.24
N MET A 62 17.26 -1.22 -28.27
CA MET A 62 18.24 -2.26 -28.75
C MET A 62 19.55 -2.73 -28.04
N ALA A 63 19.66 -4.08 -28.03
CA ALA A 63 20.82 -5.01 -28.22
C ALA A 63 21.78 -5.23 -27.03
N ALA A 64 22.34 -6.41 -26.72
CA ALA A 64 22.58 -7.69 -27.43
C ALA A 64 22.74 -8.86 -26.40
N ALA A 65 22.23 -10.06 -26.69
CA ALA A 65 22.96 -11.31 -27.01
C ALA A 65 23.90 -11.93 -25.95
N LEU A 66 23.59 -13.14 -25.45
CA LEU A 66 24.28 -14.41 -25.77
C LEU A 66 23.84 -15.61 -24.88
N ASP A 67 23.76 -16.75 -25.57
CA ASP A 67 23.55 -18.18 -25.29
C ASP A 67 23.83 -18.78 -23.89
N ALA A 68 23.04 -19.81 -23.51
CA ALA A 68 23.53 -21.21 -23.45
C ALA A 68 22.50 -22.23 -22.89
N ALA A 69 22.38 -23.34 -23.63
CA ALA A 69 22.25 -24.74 -23.19
C ALA A 69 21.04 -25.25 -22.37
N THR A 70 20.26 -26.07 -23.08
CA THR A 70 19.53 -27.28 -22.68
C THR A 70 20.19 -28.08 -21.55
N THR A 71 19.42 -28.60 -20.59
CA THR A 71 19.47 -30.02 -20.14
C THR A 71 18.23 -30.36 -19.30
N VAL A 72 17.57 -31.45 -19.67
CA VAL A 72 16.50 -32.14 -18.95
C VAL A 72 17.13 -33.08 -17.92
N ALA A 73 16.73 -33.03 -16.65
CA ALA A 73 16.77 -34.20 -15.76
C ALA A 73 15.99 -33.98 -14.45
N ASN A 74 14.92 -34.77 -14.34
CA ASN A 74 14.48 -35.59 -13.21
C ASN A 74 14.71 -35.17 -11.75
N GLY A 75 13.63 -35.30 -10.99
CA GLY A 75 13.54 -34.89 -9.60
C GLY A 75 14.31 -35.74 -8.59
N VAL A 76 14.58 -35.09 -7.47
CA VAL A 76 14.71 -35.70 -6.14
C VAL A 76 14.11 -34.68 -5.17
N GLY A 77 13.17 -35.13 -4.33
CA GLY A 77 12.51 -34.29 -3.32
C GLY A 77 13.52 -33.62 -2.40
N ALA A 78 13.65 -32.30 -2.52
CA ALA A 78 14.36 -31.49 -1.56
C ALA A 78 13.48 -31.27 -0.31
N PRO A 79 14.03 -31.34 0.90
CA PRO A 79 13.29 -31.07 2.12
C PRO A 79 12.72 -29.66 2.02
N SER A 80 11.39 -29.56 2.15
CA SER A 80 10.65 -28.30 2.13
C SER A 80 11.22 -27.38 3.21
N ARG A 81 12.20 -26.54 2.83
CA ARG A 81 12.62 -25.40 3.63
C ARG A 81 11.36 -24.57 3.75
N LYS A 82 10.75 -24.58 4.94
CA LYS A 82 9.64 -23.70 5.29
C LYS A 82 10.06 -22.31 4.83
N ARG A 83 9.46 -21.81 3.76
CA ARG A 83 9.73 -20.46 3.27
C ARG A 83 9.54 -19.54 4.49
N PRO A 84 10.47 -18.61 4.77
CA PRO A 84 10.26 -17.64 5.82
C PRO A 84 8.88 -17.03 5.61
N SER A 85 7.98 -17.18 6.59
CA SER A 85 6.66 -16.58 6.48
C SER A 85 6.89 -15.08 6.49
N ILE A 86 6.72 -14.43 5.34
CA ILE A 86 6.73 -12.97 5.25
C ILE A 86 5.59 -12.49 6.15
N GLN A 87 5.94 -11.80 7.24
CA GLN A 87 4.99 -11.20 8.15
C GLN A 87 4.96 -9.70 7.87
N PHE A 88 3.77 -9.20 7.55
CA PHE A 88 3.50 -7.78 7.46
C PHE A 88 3.07 -7.29 8.84
N ILE A 89 3.79 -6.30 9.37
CA ILE A 89 3.48 -5.64 10.64
C ILE A 89 3.22 -4.16 10.39
N GLU A 90 2.33 -3.56 11.17
CA GLU A 90 2.03 -2.13 11.08
C GLU A 90 3.10 -1.30 11.80
N CYS A 91 3.58 -0.24 11.13
CA CYS A 91 4.51 0.72 11.71
C CYS A 91 3.80 1.68 12.64
N VAL A 92 4.28 1.82 13.86
CA VAL A 92 3.66 2.70 14.88
C VAL A 92 3.79 4.20 14.58
N ARG A 93 4.62 4.59 13.60
CA ARG A 93 4.86 6.00 13.25
C ARG A 93 4.00 6.46 12.08
N CYS A 94 3.97 5.68 11.00
CA CYS A 94 3.27 6.04 9.77
C CYS A 94 1.99 5.24 9.53
N ASN A 95 1.67 4.25 10.39
CA ASN A 95 0.53 3.34 10.27
C ASN A 95 0.48 2.53 8.95
N ARG A 96 1.60 2.46 8.22
CA ARG A 96 1.74 1.60 7.03
C ARG A 96 2.27 0.23 7.42
N LYS A 97 1.79 -0.81 6.75
CA LYS A 97 2.30 -2.17 6.87
C LYS A 97 3.65 -2.29 6.17
N PHE A 98 4.59 -2.99 6.81
CA PHE A 98 5.92 -3.24 6.26
C PHE A 98 6.34 -4.69 6.53
N GLU A 99 7.21 -5.23 5.68
CA GLU A 99 7.75 -6.58 5.81
C GLU A 99 8.86 -6.61 6.87
N THR A 100 8.81 -7.55 7.81
CA THR A 100 9.84 -7.66 8.86
C THR A 100 11.16 -8.27 8.38
N VAL A 101 11.15 -8.91 7.20
CA VAL A 101 12.29 -9.67 6.66
C VAL A 101 13.21 -8.81 5.80
N THR A 102 12.71 -7.68 5.27
CA THR A 102 13.49 -6.75 4.47
C THR A 102 14.22 -5.73 5.36
N GLU A 103 15.43 -5.34 4.97
CA GLU A 103 16.11 -4.19 5.59
C GLU A 103 15.31 -2.92 5.25
N ASN A 104 14.52 -2.45 6.20
CA ASN A 104 13.62 -1.30 6.05
C ASN A 104 14.41 0.02 6.16
N VAL A 105 15.28 0.30 5.19
CA VAL A 105 16.13 1.48 5.19
C VAL A 105 15.36 2.70 4.68
N GLY A 106 14.83 3.52 5.60
CA GLY A 106 14.53 4.93 5.33
C GLY A 106 13.23 5.28 4.60
N GLU A 107 12.37 4.32 4.29
CA GLU A 107 11.09 4.57 3.57
C GLU A 107 9.97 5.13 4.46
N CYS A 108 10.12 5.07 5.80
CA CYS A 108 9.08 5.54 6.70
C CYS A 108 9.06 7.07 6.69
N VAL A 109 7.96 7.65 6.20
CA VAL A 109 7.63 9.07 6.33
C VAL A 109 6.44 9.25 7.26
N TRP A 110 6.57 10.13 8.25
CA TRP A 110 5.49 10.39 9.20
C TRP A 110 5.51 11.83 9.74
N HIS A 111 4.44 12.21 10.41
CA HIS A 111 4.32 13.43 11.20
C HIS A 111 4.30 13.04 12.69
N ASP A 112 5.15 13.67 13.51
CA ASP A 112 5.14 13.47 14.98
C ASP A 112 4.11 14.39 15.68
N GLY A 113 3.62 15.39 14.98
CA GLY A 113 2.64 16.34 15.51
C GLY A 113 1.21 15.88 15.27
N SER A 114 0.27 16.50 15.97
CA SER A 114 -1.16 16.39 15.66
C SER A 114 -1.53 17.30 14.49
N LEU A 115 -2.54 16.86 13.73
CA LEU A 115 -3.23 17.68 12.73
C LEU A 115 -4.28 18.56 13.43
N ALA A 116 -4.30 19.84 13.09
CA ALA A 116 -5.24 20.82 13.64
C ALA A 116 -5.91 21.64 12.53
N VAL A 117 -7.08 22.20 12.82
CA VAL A 117 -7.79 23.12 11.93
C VAL A 117 -7.08 24.47 11.91
N ASP A 118 -6.80 24.99 10.71
CA ASP A 118 -6.34 26.36 10.52
C ASP A 118 -7.55 27.31 10.45
N PHE A 119 -8.02 27.78 11.60
CA PHE A 119 -9.21 28.65 11.71
C PHE A 119 -9.08 29.99 10.96
N HIS A 120 -7.88 30.36 10.53
CA HIS A 120 -7.64 31.57 9.76
C HIS A 120 -7.63 31.32 8.24
N HIS A 121 -7.76 30.07 7.80
CA HIS A 121 -7.81 29.73 6.38
C HIS A 121 -9.14 30.18 5.77
N GLU A 122 -9.07 30.81 4.60
CA GLU A 122 -10.24 31.38 3.90
C GLU A 122 -11.31 30.35 3.55
N VAL A 123 -10.92 29.09 3.43
CA VAL A 123 -11.85 27.99 3.11
C VAL A 123 -12.90 27.75 4.18
N TRP A 124 -12.67 28.23 5.40
CA TRP A 124 -13.64 28.16 6.50
C TRP A 124 -14.49 29.43 6.64
N ALA A 125 -14.34 30.42 5.76
CA ALA A 125 -15.08 31.68 5.85
C ALA A 125 -16.61 31.48 5.82
N ASP A 126 -17.07 30.49 5.07
CA ASP A 126 -18.49 30.14 4.93
C ASP A 126 -18.95 29.08 5.96
N TRP A 127 -18.05 28.59 6.83
CA TRP A 127 -18.40 27.57 7.81
C TRP A 127 -19.29 28.15 8.91
N CYS A 128 -20.49 27.61 9.04
CA CYS A 128 -21.45 28.00 10.06
C CYS A 128 -21.57 26.93 11.15
N GLU A 129 -20.97 27.18 12.32
CA GLU A 129 -20.97 26.25 13.46
C GLU A 129 -22.39 25.88 13.95
N SER A 130 -23.37 26.77 13.79
CA SER A 130 -24.76 26.47 14.18
C SER A 130 -25.44 25.46 13.25
N SER A 131 -24.99 25.36 12.00
CA SER A 131 -25.58 24.48 10.98
C SER A 131 -24.82 23.15 10.86
N TYR A 132 -23.49 23.21 10.95
CA TYR A 132 -22.60 22.05 10.72
C TYR A 132 -21.90 21.56 12.01
N GLY A 133 -22.05 22.28 13.12
CA GLY A 133 -21.36 21.99 14.37
C GLY A 133 -19.91 22.49 14.41
N PRO A 134 -19.18 22.23 15.51
CA PRO A 134 -17.81 22.69 15.70
C PRO A 134 -16.87 22.08 14.65
N LEU A 135 -16.06 22.92 14.00
CA LEU A 135 -15.14 22.47 12.95
C LEU A 135 -14.02 21.56 13.48
N ASN A 136 -13.64 21.72 14.74
CA ASN A 136 -12.58 20.95 15.42
C ASN A 136 -13.08 19.67 16.10
N CYS A 137 -14.34 19.26 15.89
CA CYS A 137 -14.79 17.96 16.37
C CYS A 137 -14.22 16.85 15.46
N GLU A 138 -14.00 15.67 16.01
CA GLU A 138 -13.31 14.59 15.29
C GLU A 138 -14.05 14.15 14.02
N GLU A 139 -15.39 14.17 14.05
CA GLU A 139 -16.23 13.82 12.91
C GLU A 139 -16.08 14.82 11.76
N ASN A 140 -16.25 16.11 12.03
CA ASN A 140 -16.10 17.17 11.02
C ASN A 140 -14.66 17.27 10.52
N MET A 141 -13.66 17.15 11.40
CA MET A 141 -12.27 17.11 10.99
C MET A 141 -12.00 15.95 10.04
N ARG A 142 -12.51 14.75 10.31
CA ARG A 142 -12.29 13.57 9.46
C ARG A 142 -12.97 13.73 8.09
N SER A 143 -14.20 14.22 8.04
CA SER A 143 -14.93 14.43 6.79
C SER A 143 -14.28 15.52 5.94
N ASN A 144 -13.96 16.67 6.55
CA ASN A 144 -13.42 17.81 5.83
C ASN A 144 -11.94 17.64 5.45
N LEU A 145 -11.16 16.79 6.13
CA LEU A 145 -9.75 16.55 5.78
C LEU A 145 -9.57 16.02 4.36
N HIS A 146 -10.52 15.22 3.86
CA HIS A 146 -10.48 14.69 2.50
C HIS A 146 -10.93 15.73 1.47
N GLU A 147 -11.92 16.55 1.81
CA GLU A 147 -12.49 17.54 0.90
C GLU A 147 -11.63 18.80 0.80
N VAL A 148 -11.04 19.22 1.92
CA VAL A 148 -10.35 20.50 2.09
C VAL A 148 -9.09 20.35 2.95
N PRO A 149 -8.07 19.61 2.48
CA PRO A 149 -6.85 19.38 3.25
C PRO A 149 -6.06 20.67 3.57
N GLU A 150 -6.18 21.72 2.74
CA GLU A 150 -5.51 23.02 2.92
C GLU A 150 -5.98 23.77 4.16
N GLY A 151 -7.20 23.51 4.61
CA GLY A 151 -7.77 24.06 5.83
C GLY A 151 -7.21 23.44 7.12
N PHE A 152 -6.29 22.47 7.00
CA PHE A 152 -5.63 21.81 8.13
C PHE A 152 -4.13 22.04 8.11
N VAL A 153 -3.52 22.00 9.29
CA VAL A 153 -2.10 22.20 9.50
C VAL A 153 -1.52 21.20 10.49
N TRP A 154 -0.35 20.64 10.16
CA TRP A 154 0.43 19.79 11.05
C TRP A 154 1.26 20.62 12.02
N SER A 155 1.08 20.38 13.31
CA SER A 155 1.83 21.08 14.37
C SER A 155 3.35 20.84 14.35
N CYS A 156 3.83 19.76 13.73
CA CYS A 156 5.25 19.41 13.70
C CYS A 156 6.07 20.16 12.66
N CYS A 157 5.48 20.53 11.52
CA CYS A 157 6.21 21.18 10.42
C CYS A 157 5.45 22.34 9.77
N GLY A 158 4.22 22.63 10.20
CA GLY A 158 3.36 23.62 9.55
C GLY A 158 2.86 23.20 8.16
N GLY A 159 3.03 21.93 7.78
CA GLY A 159 2.55 21.41 6.50
C GLY A 159 1.03 21.31 6.47
N ARG A 160 0.44 21.34 5.27
CA ARG A 160 -1.01 21.19 5.06
C ARG A 160 -1.48 19.75 5.30
N GLY A 161 -2.80 19.53 5.41
CA GLY A 161 -3.37 18.21 5.72
C GLY A 161 -2.97 17.09 4.76
N ASP A 162 -2.74 17.43 3.50
CA ASP A 162 -2.28 16.57 2.41
C ASP A 162 -0.75 16.42 2.33
N ALA A 163 0.01 17.19 3.13
CA ALA A 163 1.46 17.14 3.11
C ALA A 163 1.97 15.77 3.58
N GLY A 164 2.89 15.20 2.80
CA GLY A 164 3.63 14.00 3.19
C GLY A 164 4.38 14.18 4.51
N GLY A 165 4.67 13.05 5.18
CA GLY A 165 5.35 13.06 6.48
C GLY A 165 6.65 13.87 6.48
N CYS A 166 6.78 14.78 7.46
CA CYS A 166 7.94 15.67 7.58
C CYS A 166 9.20 14.99 8.17
N ARG A 167 9.05 13.82 8.80
CA ARG A 167 10.15 13.02 9.33
C ARG A 167 10.40 11.79 8.49
N ARG A 168 11.65 11.33 8.43
CA ARG A 168 12.10 10.16 7.67
C ARG A 168 12.93 9.21 8.53
N GLY A 169 12.83 7.91 8.28
CA GLY A 169 13.57 6.90 9.03
C GLY A 169 13.14 5.47 8.72
N PRO A 170 13.67 4.47 9.44
CA PRO A 170 13.21 3.10 9.33
C PRO A 170 11.81 2.94 9.95
N HIS A 171 11.03 1.99 9.42
CA HIS A 171 9.77 1.60 10.02
C HIS A 171 10.00 1.01 11.42
N GLN A 172 9.10 1.32 12.36
CA GLN A 172 9.18 0.84 13.74
C GLN A 172 8.03 -0.12 14.04
N ALA A 173 8.38 -1.39 14.27
CA ALA A 173 7.45 -2.38 14.80
C ALA A 173 7.12 -2.05 16.26
N ARG A 174 5.90 -2.37 16.69
CA ARG A 174 5.55 -2.37 18.11
C ARG A 174 6.37 -3.47 18.80
N GLU A 175 7.27 -3.09 19.71
CA GLU A 175 8.04 -4.06 20.49
C GLU A 175 7.07 -4.96 21.26
N VAL A 176 7.01 -6.24 20.89
CA VAL A 176 6.38 -7.25 21.72
C VAL A 176 7.43 -7.64 22.75
N SER A 177 7.32 -7.13 23.98
CA SER A 177 8.25 -7.45 25.06
C SER A 177 8.15 -8.95 25.39
N ILE A 178 8.96 -9.77 24.72
CA ILE A 178 9.11 -11.18 25.09
C ILE A 178 9.92 -11.20 26.38
N LYS A 179 9.23 -11.18 27.52
CA LYS A 179 9.84 -11.47 28.83
C LYS A 179 10.41 -12.88 28.76
N ARG A 180 11.71 -13.00 28.52
CA ARG A 180 12.43 -14.27 28.64
C ARG A 180 12.38 -14.68 30.11
N VAL A 181 11.48 -15.59 30.45
CA VAL A 181 11.49 -16.30 31.73
C VAL A 181 12.78 -17.12 31.76
N ARG A 182 13.73 -16.72 32.62
CA ARG A 182 14.86 -17.57 33.00
C ARG A 182 14.29 -18.69 33.86
N ILE A 183 14.40 -19.93 33.37
CA ILE A 183 14.24 -21.17 34.15
C ILE A 183 15.60 -21.51 34.73
#